data_AF-A0A382JR28-F1
#
_entry.id   AF-A0A382JR28-F1
#
_cell.length_a   1.000
_cell.length_b   1.000
_cell.length_c   1.000
_cell.angle_alpha   90.00
_cell.angle_beta   90.00
_cell.angle_gamma   90.00
#
_symmetry.space_group_name_H-M   'P 1'
#
loop_
_entity.id
_entity.type
_entity.pdbx_description
1 polymer ?
#
loop_
_entity_poly.entity_id
_entity_poly.type
_entity_poly.pdbx_seq_one_letter_code
_entity_poly.pdbx_strand_id
1 'polypeptide(L)'
;MNKSSKKYNSVLNEKRIKLHVFEPSNRKIWTVVGSDREYWLDPDLDFCSCPGYYFTKKNNEKNCYHLDSLKTINHETDIESVTFSDTEYRDFLSGLLSDLKK
;
A
#
# COMPACT_ATOMS: atom_id res chain seq x y z
N MET A 1 -17.36 -11.75 15.80
CA MET A 1 -16.55 -10.67 15.20
C MET A 1 -15.75 -11.25 14.03
N ASN A 2 -15.96 -10.79 12.80
CA ASN A 2 -15.36 -11.39 11.61
C ASN A 2 -13.85 -11.09 11.51
N LYS A 3 -13.06 -12.10 11.10
CA LYS A 3 -11.58 -12.00 10.92
C LYS A 3 -11.16 -10.83 10.02
N SER A 4 -11.98 -10.51 9.01
CA SER A 4 -11.74 -9.41 8.07
C SER A 4 -11.75 -8.04 8.76
N SER A 5 -12.70 -7.82 9.68
CA SER A 5 -12.84 -6.57 10.44
C SER A 5 -11.65 -6.29 11.36
N LYS A 6 -10.98 -7.35 11.84
CA LYS A 6 -9.81 -7.22 12.73
C LYS A 6 -8.56 -6.78 11.96
N LYS A 7 -8.37 -7.27 10.73
CA LYS A 7 -7.25 -6.90 9.85
C LYS A 7 -7.39 -5.47 9.33
N TYR A 8 -8.60 -5.08 8.93
CA TYR A 8 -8.91 -3.71 8.51
C TYR A 8 -8.55 -2.68 9.59
N ASN A 9 -8.99 -2.91 10.83
CA ASN A 9 -8.67 -2.01 11.94
C ASN A 9 -7.18 -1.99 12.30
N SER A 10 -6.47 -3.10 12.11
CA SER A 10 -5.00 -3.15 12.28
C SER A 10 -4.28 -2.24 11.29
N VAL A 11 -4.68 -2.23 10.01
CA VAL A 11 -4.02 -1.38 8.99
C VAL A 11 -4.16 0.10 9.32
N LEU A 12 -5.35 0.53 9.71
CA LEU A 12 -5.62 1.92 10.07
C LEU A 12 -4.98 2.32 11.40
N ASN A 13 -5.11 1.49 12.44
CA ASN A 13 -4.60 1.83 13.78
C ASN A 13 -3.08 1.78 13.88
N GLU A 14 -2.40 0.95 13.08
CA GLU A 14 -0.95 0.80 13.09
C GLU A 14 -0.26 1.72 12.05
N LYS A 15 -0.98 2.64 11.39
CA LYS A 15 -0.44 3.55 10.35
C LYS A 15 0.41 2.83 9.30
N ARG A 16 -0.07 1.68 8.83
CA ARG A 16 0.72 0.79 7.98
C ARG A 16 0.79 1.23 6.53
N ILE A 17 -0.01 2.23 6.14
CA ILE A 17 -0.02 2.82 4.81
C ILE A 17 0.97 3.98 4.81
N LYS A 18 1.90 3.98 3.85
CA LYS A 18 2.92 5.01 3.70
C LYS A 18 2.92 5.59 2.29
N LEU A 19 3.14 6.90 2.22
CA LEU A 19 3.37 7.62 0.98
C LEU A 19 4.85 7.98 0.88
N HIS A 20 5.51 7.51 -0.18
CA HIS A 20 6.90 7.83 -0.48
C HIS A 20 6.95 8.85 -1.62
N VAL A 21 7.44 10.05 -1.34
CA VAL A 21 7.51 11.15 -2.31
C VAL A 21 8.96 11.33 -2.76
N PHE A 22 9.21 11.42 -4.05
CA PHE A 22 10.54 11.61 -4.62
C PHE A 22 10.66 13.00 -5.25
N GLU A 23 11.62 13.77 -4.79
CA GLU A 23 11.87 15.15 -5.24
C GLU A 23 13.12 15.24 -6.14
N PRO A 24 13.12 16.11 -7.16
CA PRO A 24 12.11 17.13 -7.44
C PRO A 24 10.97 16.67 -8.35
N SER A 25 10.97 15.43 -8.87
CA SER A 25 9.95 14.99 -9.83
C SER A 25 8.54 14.90 -9.27
N ASN A 26 8.39 14.91 -7.94
CA ASN A 26 7.15 14.67 -7.23
C ASN A 26 6.52 13.31 -7.57
N ARG A 27 7.34 12.31 -7.90
CA ARG A 27 6.88 10.92 -8.04
C ARG A 27 6.41 10.42 -6.70
N LYS A 28 5.35 9.61 -6.70
CA LYS A 28 4.73 9.05 -5.51
C LYS A 28 4.69 7.54 -5.61
N ILE A 29 5.07 6.85 -4.54
CA ILE A 29 4.83 5.42 -4.38
C ILE A 29 4.05 5.21 -3.10
N TRP A 30 2.91 4.54 -3.21
CA TRP A 30 2.12 4.13 -2.06
C TRP A 30 2.50 2.72 -1.65
N THR A 31 2.62 2.48 -0.35
CA THR A 31 2.91 1.17 0.21
C THR A 31 2.03 0.87 1.40
N VAL A 32 1.85 -0.41 1.69
CA VAL A 32 1.22 -0.90 2.90
C VAL A 32 2.04 -2.05 3.49
N VAL A 33 2.38 -1.93 4.76
CA VAL A 33 3.05 -2.99 5.50
C VAL A 33 2.04 -4.10 5.74
N GLY A 34 2.17 -5.24 5.07
CA GLY A 34 1.40 -6.46 5.34
C GLY A 34 1.97 -7.24 6.53
N SER A 35 1.35 -8.38 6.87
CA SER A 35 1.81 -9.22 7.99
C SER A 35 3.22 -9.79 7.78
N ASP A 36 3.56 -10.12 6.53
CA ASP A 36 4.79 -10.83 6.19
C ASP A 36 5.75 -9.99 5.32
N ARG A 37 5.22 -8.99 4.60
CA ARG A 37 5.95 -8.17 3.64
C ARG A 37 5.22 -6.87 3.34
N GLU A 38 5.91 -5.95 2.69
CA GLU A 38 5.34 -4.72 2.16
C GLU A 38 4.73 -4.92 0.77
N TYR A 39 3.62 -4.24 0.52
CA TYR A 39 2.93 -4.25 -0.76
C TYR A 39 2.84 -2.83 -1.29
N TRP A 40 3.14 -2.62 -2.56
CA TRP A 40 2.83 -1.35 -3.21
C TRP A 40 1.37 -1.27 -3.63
N LEU A 41 0.87 -0.04 -3.64
CA LEU A 41 -0.50 0.34 -3.96
C LEU A 41 -0.49 1.38 -5.08
N ASP A 42 -1.54 1.38 -5.89
CA ASP A 42 -1.86 2.46 -6.81
C ASP A 42 -3.32 2.86 -6.57
N PRO A 43 -3.58 3.97 -5.88
CA PRO A 43 -4.94 4.44 -5.59
C PRO A 43 -5.71 4.78 -6.86
N ASP A 44 -5.05 5.37 -7.87
CA ASP A 44 -5.70 5.84 -9.09
C ASP A 44 -6.15 4.67 -9.98
N LEU A 45 -5.39 3.57 -9.94
CA LEU A 45 -5.72 2.34 -10.66
C LEU A 45 -6.51 1.32 -9.83
N ASP A 46 -6.89 1.65 -8.59
CA ASP A 46 -7.53 0.72 -7.66
C ASP A 46 -6.73 -0.60 -7.54
N PHE A 47 -5.41 -0.50 -7.41
CA PHE A 47 -4.51 -1.64 -7.47
C PHE A 47 -3.74 -1.86 -6.17
N CYS A 48 -3.57 -3.13 -5.82
CA CYS A 48 -2.69 -3.56 -4.73
C CYS A 48 -1.91 -4.79 -5.18
N SER A 49 -0.60 -4.79 -4.91
CA SER A 49 0.28 -5.92 -5.25
C SER A 49 0.12 -7.14 -4.34
N CYS A 50 -0.77 -7.10 -3.34
CA CYS A 50 -1.00 -8.25 -2.48
C CYS A 50 -1.67 -9.42 -3.23
N PRO A 51 -1.38 -10.68 -2.87
CA PRO A 51 -2.02 -11.83 -3.50
C PRO A 51 -3.56 -11.77 -3.45
N GLY A 52 -4.11 -11.24 -2.36
CA GLY A 52 -5.55 -11.10 -2.17
C GLY A 52 -6.24 -10.28 -3.26
N TYR A 53 -5.58 -9.25 -3.81
CA TYR A 53 -6.12 -8.45 -4.91
C TYR A 53 -6.36 -9.29 -6.16
N TYR A 54 -5.38 -10.12 -6.54
CA TYR A 54 -5.48 -10.95 -7.74
C TYR A 54 -6.55 -12.04 -7.61
N PHE A 55 -6.72 -12.61 -6.41
CA PHE A 55 -7.77 -13.59 -6.16
C PHE A 55 -9.17 -12.96 -6.23
N THR A 56 -9.38 -11.78 -5.65
CA THR A 56 -10.71 -11.15 -5.64
C THR A 56 -11.11 -10.57 -7.00
N LYS A 57 -10.17 -9.95 -7.73
CA LYS A 57 -10.41 -9.46 -9.11
C LYS A 57 -10.86 -10.58 -10.05
N LYS A 58 -10.31 -11.78 -9.91
CA LYS A 58 -10.68 -12.94 -10.73
C LYS A 58 -12.14 -13.38 -10.50
N ASN A 59 -12.68 -13.13 -9.31
CA ASN A 59 -14.02 -13.56 -8.91
C ASN A 59 -15.08 -12.44 -9.00
N ASN A 60 -14.77 -11.26 -9.56
CA ASN A 60 -15.61 -10.05 -9.47
C ASN A 60 -16.00 -9.69 -8.02
N GLU A 61 -15.14 -10.03 -7.05
CA GLU A 61 -15.39 -9.79 -5.64
C GLU A 61 -14.91 -8.40 -5.20
N LYS A 62 -15.16 -8.08 -3.91
CA LYS A 62 -14.75 -6.85 -3.24
C LYS A 62 -13.23 -6.64 -3.32
N ASN A 63 -12.79 -5.39 -3.19
CA ASN A 63 -11.38 -5.05 -3.13
C ASN A 63 -10.66 -5.80 -2.01
N CYS A 64 -9.34 -5.89 -2.08
CA CYS A 64 -8.59 -6.36 -0.93
C CYS A 64 -8.72 -5.35 0.23
N TYR A 65 -8.61 -5.84 1.46
CA TYR A 65 -8.77 -5.00 2.65
C TYR A 65 -7.75 -3.85 2.70
N HIS A 66 -6.60 -3.97 2.03
CA HIS A 66 -5.61 -2.88 1.95
C HIS A 66 -6.13 -1.68 1.16
N LEU A 67 -6.78 -1.93 0.01
CA LEU A 67 -7.42 -0.89 -0.80
C LEU A 67 -8.62 -0.29 -0.07
N ASP A 68 -9.41 -1.13 0.59
CA ASP A 68 -10.53 -0.65 1.41
C ASP A 68 -10.02 0.26 2.54
N SER A 69 -8.94 -0.12 3.24
CA SER A 69 -8.31 0.73 4.24
C SER A 69 -7.80 2.05 3.66
N LEU A 70 -7.12 2.01 2.51
CA LEU A 70 -6.65 3.23 1.83
C LEU A 70 -7.80 4.19 1.49
N LYS A 71 -8.92 3.67 0.95
CA LYS A 71 -10.10 4.46 0.58
C LYS A 71 -10.84 5.07 1.77
N THR A 72 -10.63 4.52 2.97
CA THR A 72 -11.26 5.00 4.20
C THR A 72 -10.42 6.02 4.95
N ILE A 73 -9.22 6.31 4.47
CA ILE A 73 -8.41 7.40 5.03
C ILE A 73 -9.02 8.72 4.53
N ASN A 74 -9.60 9.47 5.47
CA ASN A 74 -10.30 10.71 5.17
C ASN A 74 -9.37 11.91 5.00
N HIS A 75 -8.14 11.84 5.53
CA HIS A 75 -7.17 12.95 5.52
C HIS A 75 -5.75 12.43 5.25
N GLU A 76 -5.01 13.09 4.35
CA GLU A 76 -3.59 12.80 4.09
C GLU A 76 -2.73 12.86 5.36
N THR A 77 -3.13 13.62 6.38
CA THR A 77 -2.44 13.74 7.68
C THR A 77 -2.38 12.46 8.49
N ASP A 78 -3.26 11.50 8.19
CA ASP A 78 -3.31 10.21 8.89
C ASP A 78 -2.30 9.20 8.31
N ILE A 79 -1.63 9.57 7.21
CA ILE A 79 -0.69 8.75 6.47
C ILE A 79 0.73 9.18 6.80
N GLU A 80 1.59 8.21 7.10
CA GLU A 80 3.02 8.47 7.22
C GLU A 80 3.59 8.78 5.82
N SER A 81 4.13 9.99 5.64
CA SER A 81 4.80 10.38 4.41
C SER A 81 6.30 10.47 4.63
N VAL A 82 7.08 9.94 3.69
CA VAL A 82 8.55 9.99 3.69
C VAL A 82 9.01 10.58 2.36
N THR A 83 9.92 11.55 2.42
CA THR A 83 10.47 12.21 1.24
C THR A 83 11.87 11.69 0.95
N PHE A 84 12.14 11.38 -0.32
CA PHE A 84 13.40 10.90 -0.86
C PHE A 84 13.88 11.78 -2.01
N SER A 85 15.15 11.66 -2.36
CA SER A 85 15.66 12.18 -3.63
C SER A 85 15.21 11.29 -4.79
N ASP A 86 14.95 11.88 -5.96
CA ASP A 86 14.76 11.16 -7.23
C ASP A 86 15.90 10.18 -7.54
N THR A 87 17.11 10.46 -7.04
CA THR A 87 18.27 9.56 -7.21
C THR A 87 18.07 8.22 -6.50
N GLU A 88 17.27 8.18 -5.43
CA GLU A 88 16.96 6.99 -4.64
C GLU A 88 15.77 6.19 -5.23
N TYR A 89 15.04 6.74 -6.21
CA TYR A 89 13.81 6.14 -6.74
C TYR A 89 14.03 4.71 -7.26
N ARG A 90 15.10 4.50 -8.01
CA ARG A 90 15.39 3.19 -8.61
C ARG A 90 15.74 2.15 -7.56
N ASP A 91 16.53 2.53 -6.56
CA ASP A 91 16.98 1.64 -5.51
C ASP A 91 15.83 1.28 -4.57
N PHE A 92 15.00 2.26 -4.22
CA PHE A 92 13.76 2.05 -3.48
C PHE A 92 12.84 1.06 -4.20
N LEU A 93 12.55 1.30 -5.48
CA LEU A 93 11.68 0.43 -6.27
C LEU A 93 12.26 -0.98 -6.40
N SER A 94 13.58 -1.10 -6.59
CA SER A 94 14.27 -2.39 -6.66
C SER A 94 14.13 -3.17 -5.34
N GLY A 95 14.28 -2.51 -4.20
CA GLY A 95 14.08 -3.10 -2.87
C GLY A 95 12.66 -3.62 -2.71
N LEU A 96 11.68 -2.77 -2.98
CA LEU A 96 10.25 -3.09 -2.89
C LEU A 96 9.86 -4.30 -3.77
N LEU A 97 10.32 -4.33 -5.02
CA LEU A 97 10.04 -5.44 -5.94
C LEU A 97 10.77 -6.73 -5.56
N SER A 98 11.94 -6.64 -4.91
CA SER A 98 12.69 -7.81 -4.48
C SER A 98 11.99 -8.53 -3.32
N ASP A 99 11.30 -7.80 -2.44
CA ASP A 99 10.55 -8.39 -1.35
C ASP A 99 9.22 -9.02 -1.79
N LEU A 100 8.68 -8.64 -2.96
CA LEU A 100 7.53 -9.33 -3.56
C LEU A 100 7.87 -10.72 -4.12
N LYS A 101 9.16 -10.98 -4.44
CA LYS A 101 9.60 -12.24 -5.04
C LYS A 101 9.89 -13.35 -4.01
N LYS A 102 9.99 -13.00 -2.74
CA LYS A 102 10.21 -13.94 -1.63
C LYS A 102 8.89 -14.54 -1.15
#